data_AF-A0A844GP32-F1
#
_entry.id   AF-A0A844GP32-F1
#
_cell.length_a   1.000
_cell.length_b   1.000
_cell.length_c   1.000
_cell.angle_alpha   90.00
_cell.angle_beta   90.00
_cell.angle_gamma   90.00
#
_symmetry.space_group_name_H-M   'P 1'
#
loop_
_entity.id
_entity.type
_entity.pdbx_description
1 polymer ?
#
loop_
_entity_poly.entity_id
_entity_poly.type
_entity_poly.pdbx_seq_one_letter_code
_entity_poly.pdbx_strand_id
1 'polypeptide(L)'
;MRYTIALFLAVLVGLSLGLIGGGGSILAVPILKYVVGVTAKEAIAMSLFIVGIVSIVGLIPHWQQKNVNLPVALSFIPPAMIGAFLGSKITTLSFITDTIQLVSFAIIMLLASILMIKKSSKKNKDKKEENSRKITSKNKIYQKIILTTFQGFGVGVLTGFVGVGGGFLIIPCLVLVGGIPMKEAVGTSLLIIATNSASAFLGYLNQVELNWFVMITFSLFASLGIIIGAKLSQTIEAKSLQKAFGYFVLVVAVFILIVR
;
A
#
# COMPACT_ATOMS: atom_id res chain seq x y z
N MET A 1 -26.60 -4.49 -11.74
CA MET A 1 -25.70 -3.55 -12.47
C MET A 1 -24.55 -3.03 -11.61
N ARG A 2 -24.80 -2.48 -10.40
CA ARG A 2 -23.74 -1.96 -9.51
C ARG A 2 -22.65 -2.99 -9.13
N TYR A 3 -23.04 -4.23 -8.86
CA TYR A 3 -22.11 -5.29 -8.48
C TYR A 3 -21.16 -5.73 -9.61
N THR A 4 -21.65 -5.82 -10.86
CA THR A 4 -20.81 -6.13 -12.03
C THR A 4 -19.76 -5.06 -12.27
N ILE A 5 -20.11 -3.78 -12.06
CA ILE A 5 -19.17 -2.65 -12.12
C ILE A 5 -18.11 -2.79 -11.02
N ALA A 6 -18.50 -3.18 -9.81
CA ALA A 6 -17.54 -3.41 -8.72
C ALA A 6 -16.52 -4.52 -9.05
N LEU A 7 -16.93 -5.60 -9.71
CA LEU A 7 -16.01 -6.66 -10.13
C LEU A 7 -15.02 -6.20 -11.22
N PHE A 8 -15.47 -5.39 -12.17
CA PHE A 8 -14.57 -4.79 -13.15
C PHE A 8 -13.56 -3.85 -12.48
N LEU A 9 -14.03 -3.03 -11.54
CA LEU A 9 -13.19 -2.16 -10.73
C LEU A 9 -12.22 -2.96 -9.82
N ALA A 10 -12.61 -4.16 -9.37
CA ALA A 10 -11.73 -5.06 -8.63
C ALA A 10 -10.51 -5.48 -9.46
N VAL A 11 -10.71 -5.78 -10.75
CA VAL A 11 -9.58 -6.05 -11.67
C VAL A 11 -8.65 -4.83 -11.76
N LEU A 12 -9.19 -3.62 -11.85
CA LEU A 12 -8.38 -2.39 -11.89
C LEU A 12 -7.63 -2.14 -10.57
N VAL A 13 -8.25 -2.44 -9.42
CA VAL A 13 -7.61 -2.45 -8.10
C VAL A 13 -6.42 -3.39 -8.11
N GLY A 14 -6.63 -4.63 -8.54
CA GLY A 14 -5.58 -5.63 -8.67
C GLY A 14 -4.44 -5.18 -9.58
N LEU A 15 -4.79 -4.67 -10.77
CA LEU A 15 -3.83 -4.19 -11.76
C LEU A 15 -2.99 -3.03 -11.21
N SER A 16 -3.62 -2.07 -10.52
CA SER A 16 -2.91 -0.98 -9.82
C SER A 16 -2.00 -1.51 -8.70
N LEU A 17 -2.47 -2.49 -7.93
CA LEU A 17 -1.68 -3.16 -6.89
C LEU A 17 -0.48 -3.91 -7.48
N GLY A 18 -0.62 -4.57 -8.63
CA GLY A 18 0.48 -5.28 -9.30
C GLY A 18 1.47 -4.38 -10.01
N LEU A 19 0.97 -3.32 -10.64
CA LEU A 19 1.82 -2.32 -11.26
C LEU A 19 2.66 -1.62 -10.19
N ILE A 20 1.99 -1.08 -9.19
CA ILE A 20 2.58 -0.06 -8.33
C ILE A 20 2.79 -0.56 -6.89
N GLY A 21 2.38 -1.78 -6.55
CA GLY A 21 2.51 -2.40 -5.22
C GLY A 21 1.41 -1.99 -4.26
N GLY A 22 1.25 -0.69 -4.00
CA GLY A 22 0.37 -0.16 -2.95
C GLY A 22 -0.77 0.72 -3.44
N GLY A 23 -0.85 0.98 -4.76
CA GLY A 23 -1.88 1.83 -5.35
C GLY A 23 -3.28 1.19 -5.33
N GLY A 24 -3.37 -0.12 -5.51
CA GLY A 24 -4.67 -0.80 -5.54
C GLY A 24 -5.44 -0.73 -4.21
N SER A 25 -4.74 -0.76 -3.08
CA SER A 25 -5.38 -0.74 -1.78
C SER A 25 -6.09 0.59 -1.51
N ILE A 26 -5.54 1.70 -2.03
CA ILE A 26 -6.16 3.04 -1.99
C ILE A 26 -7.52 3.07 -2.67
N LEU A 27 -7.69 2.31 -3.76
CA LEU A 27 -8.94 2.26 -4.51
C LEU A 27 -9.96 1.31 -3.88
N ALA A 28 -9.51 0.26 -3.21
CA ALA A 28 -10.38 -0.77 -2.66
C ALA A 28 -11.44 -0.17 -1.70
N VAL A 29 -11.03 0.69 -0.76
CA VAL A 29 -11.96 1.29 0.22
C VAL A 29 -13.02 2.19 -0.44
N PRO A 30 -12.68 3.18 -1.29
CA PRO A 30 -13.68 3.97 -2.01
C PRO A 30 -14.61 3.13 -2.89
N ILE A 31 -14.10 2.11 -3.57
CA ILE A 31 -14.94 1.26 -4.42
C ILE A 31 -15.95 0.48 -3.57
N LEU A 32 -15.51 -0.11 -2.46
CA LEU A 32 -16.41 -0.82 -1.55
C LEU A 32 -17.45 0.14 -0.94
N LYS A 33 -17.03 1.32 -0.46
CA LYS A 33 -17.96 2.32 0.12
C LYS A 33 -18.96 2.85 -0.92
N TYR A 34 -18.49 3.35 -2.05
CA TYR A 34 -19.33 4.12 -2.97
C TYR A 34 -20.01 3.29 -4.06
N VAL A 35 -19.43 2.15 -4.47
CA VAL A 35 -19.99 1.31 -5.53
C VAL A 35 -20.76 0.13 -4.95
N VAL A 36 -20.20 -0.55 -3.94
CA VAL A 36 -20.88 -1.66 -3.26
C VAL A 36 -21.90 -1.14 -2.24
N GLY A 37 -21.66 0.04 -1.65
CA GLY A 37 -22.61 0.70 -0.75
C GLY A 37 -22.50 0.25 0.71
N VAL A 38 -21.37 -0.36 1.09
CA VAL A 38 -21.10 -0.73 2.49
C VAL A 38 -20.64 0.47 3.31
N THR A 39 -20.75 0.37 4.64
CA THR A 39 -20.29 1.43 5.54
C THR A 39 -18.77 1.60 5.46
N ALA A 40 -18.25 2.74 5.91
CA ALA A 40 -16.80 3.01 5.84
C ALA A 40 -15.99 1.97 6.62
N LYS A 41 -16.45 1.58 7.81
CA LYS A 41 -15.78 0.57 8.65
C LYS A 41 -15.79 -0.82 8.01
N GLU A 42 -16.91 -1.23 7.42
CA GLU A 42 -16.99 -2.50 6.66
C GLU A 42 -16.09 -2.48 5.43
N ALA A 43 -16.10 -1.38 4.66
CA ALA A 43 -15.24 -1.22 3.49
C ALA A 43 -13.76 -1.36 3.86
N ILE A 44 -13.34 -0.77 4.97
CA ILE A 44 -11.99 -0.90 5.52
C ILE A 44 -11.67 -2.35 5.84
N ALA A 45 -12.49 -3.01 6.67
CA ALA A 45 -12.24 -4.38 7.10
C ALA A 45 -12.20 -5.35 5.91
N MET A 46 -13.17 -5.25 5.00
CA MET A 46 -13.18 -6.05 3.78
C MET A 46 -11.96 -5.76 2.90
N SER A 47 -11.54 -4.50 2.78
CA SER A 47 -10.36 -4.14 1.98
C SER A 47 -9.07 -4.74 2.54
N LEU A 48 -8.91 -4.82 3.87
CA LEU A 48 -7.74 -5.43 4.50
C LEU A 48 -7.63 -6.90 4.11
N PHE A 49 -8.74 -7.63 4.17
CA PHE A 49 -8.78 -9.03 3.74
C PHE A 49 -8.47 -9.17 2.24
N ILE A 50 -9.17 -8.41 1.40
CA ILE A 50 -9.02 -8.45 -0.07
C ILE A 50 -7.58 -8.15 -0.45
N VAL A 51 -7.05 -7.01 -0.01
CA VAL A 51 -5.70 -6.56 -0.35
C VAL A 51 -4.65 -7.53 0.23
N GLY A 52 -4.89 -8.11 1.41
CA GLY A 52 -4.04 -9.16 1.97
C GLY A 52 -3.90 -10.37 1.04
N ILE A 53 -5.03 -10.95 0.61
CA ILE A 53 -5.03 -12.08 -0.33
C ILE A 53 -4.40 -11.70 -1.66
N VAL A 54 -4.81 -10.58 -2.25
CA VAL A 54 -4.32 -10.13 -3.54
C VAL A 54 -2.81 -9.89 -3.48
N SER A 55 -2.29 -9.34 -2.37
CA SER A 55 -0.85 -9.13 -2.19
C SER A 55 -0.06 -10.44 -2.09
N ILE A 56 -0.61 -11.49 -1.48
CA ILE A 56 0.01 -12.82 -1.48
C ILE A 56 0.11 -13.34 -2.92
N VAL A 57 -0.96 -13.22 -3.71
CA VAL A 57 -0.96 -13.63 -5.13
C VAL A 57 0.06 -12.82 -5.93
N GLY A 58 0.12 -11.50 -5.72
CA GLY A 58 1.08 -10.62 -6.38
C GLY A 58 2.53 -10.83 -5.95
N LEU A 59 2.77 -11.35 -4.75
CA LEU A 59 4.11 -11.64 -4.26
C LEU A 59 4.79 -12.72 -5.11
N ILE A 60 4.03 -13.69 -5.63
CA ILE A 60 4.55 -14.82 -6.43
C ILE A 60 5.37 -14.34 -7.64
N PRO A 61 4.83 -13.55 -8.59
CA PRO A 61 5.61 -13.08 -9.73
C PRO A 61 6.81 -12.22 -9.30
N HIS A 62 6.65 -11.33 -8.31
CA HIS A 62 7.75 -10.48 -7.82
C HIS A 62 8.87 -11.29 -7.13
N TRP A 63 8.52 -12.37 -6.46
CA TRP A 63 9.46 -13.31 -5.86
C TRP A 63 10.26 -14.05 -6.92
N GLN A 64 9.59 -14.55 -7.96
CA GLN A 64 10.24 -15.22 -9.09
C GLN A 64 11.27 -14.30 -9.78
N GLN A 65 11.04 -12.99 -9.75
CA GLN A 65 11.94 -11.99 -10.33
C GLN A 65 13.01 -11.46 -9.38
N LYS A 66 13.10 -11.99 -8.15
CA LYS A 66 14.04 -11.52 -7.11
C LYS A 66 13.87 -10.03 -6.74
N ASN A 67 12.66 -9.50 -6.88
CA ASN A 67 12.31 -8.12 -6.50
C ASN A 67 11.88 -8.00 -5.03
N VAL A 68 12.21 -8.98 -4.17
CA VAL A 68 11.78 -9.02 -2.77
C VAL A 68 13.00 -8.95 -1.86
N ASN A 69 13.12 -7.87 -1.10
CA ASN A 69 14.19 -7.68 -0.12
C ASN A 69 13.76 -8.22 1.24
N LEU A 70 14.06 -9.49 1.51
CA LEU A 70 13.70 -10.15 2.76
C LEU A 70 14.27 -9.46 4.01
N PRO A 71 15.56 -9.08 4.08
CA PRO A 71 16.11 -8.41 5.27
C PRO A 71 15.37 -7.13 5.65
N VAL A 72 15.03 -6.31 4.64
CA VAL A 72 14.24 -5.10 4.85
C VAL A 72 12.83 -5.45 5.30
N ALA A 73 12.16 -6.38 4.62
CA ALA A 73 10.80 -6.79 4.97
C ALA A 73 10.73 -7.29 6.42
N LEU A 74 11.63 -8.20 6.81
CA LEU A 74 11.72 -8.76 8.16
C LEU A 74 11.97 -7.70 9.24
N SER A 75 12.71 -6.64 8.91
CA SER A 75 12.93 -5.53 9.86
C SER A 75 11.72 -4.60 9.96
N PHE A 76 10.94 -4.45 8.88
CA PHE A 76 9.79 -3.56 8.81
C PHE A 76 8.51 -4.20 9.38
N ILE A 77 8.32 -5.51 9.19
CA ILE A 77 7.07 -6.21 9.49
C ILE A 77 6.70 -6.23 10.97
N PRO A 78 7.56 -6.67 11.91
CA PRO A 78 7.20 -6.74 13.32
C PRO A 78 6.68 -5.41 13.89
N PRO A 79 7.39 -4.27 13.74
CA PRO A 79 6.89 -3.00 14.26
C PRO A 79 5.64 -2.53 13.49
N ALA A 80 5.55 -2.81 12.18
CA ALA A 80 4.39 -2.42 11.39
C ALA A 80 3.13 -3.22 11.71
N MET A 81 3.24 -4.51 12.06
CA MET A 81 2.12 -5.33 12.52
C MET A 81 1.60 -4.82 13.87
N ILE A 82 2.51 -4.57 14.83
CA ILE A 82 2.14 -4.01 16.13
C ILE A 82 1.46 -2.65 15.94
N GLY A 83 2.05 -1.79 15.12
CA GLY A 83 1.46 -0.49 14.77
C GLY A 83 0.09 -0.65 14.12
N ALA A 84 -0.07 -1.55 13.15
CA ALA A 84 -1.32 -1.77 12.43
C ALA A 84 -2.44 -2.28 13.33
N PHE A 85 -2.13 -3.22 14.23
CA PHE A 85 -3.08 -3.69 15.22
C PHE A 85 -3.50 -2.55 16.18
N LEU A 86 -2.55 -1.80 16.73
CA LEU A 86 -2.85 -0.67 17.62
C LEU A 86 -3.64 0.44 16.90
N GLY A 87 -3.25 0.79 15.67
CA GLY A 87 -3.93 1.76 14.82
C GLY A 87 -5.38 1.38 14.54
N SER A 88 -5.65 0.09 14.30
CA SER A 88 -7.01 -0.43 14.10
C SER A 88 -7.86 -0.42 15.38
N LYS A 89 -7.23 -0.42 16.56
CA LYS A 89 -7.94 -0.18 17.82
C LYS A 89 -8.19 1.30 18.07
N ILE A 90 -7.33 2.19 17.57
CA ILE A 90 -7.55 3.64 17.72
C ILE A 90 -8.86 4.07 17.03
N THR A 91 -9.21 3.46 15.91
CA THR A 91 -10.47 3.71 15.18
C THR A 91 -11.75 3.29 15.90
N THR A 92 -11.64 2.56 17.03
CA THR A 92 -12.82 2.19 17.84
C THR A 92 -13.16 3.21 18.91
N LEU A 93 -12.28 4.18 19.17
CA LEU A 93 -12.58 5.24 20.11
C LEU A 93 -13.73 6.10 19.58
N SER A 94 -14.70 6.40 20.46
CA SER A 94 -15.94 7.13 20.15
C SER A 94 -15.72 8.53 19.56
N PHE A 95 -14.52 9.07 19.68
CA PHE A 95 -14.14 10.38 19.12
C PHE A 95 -13.79 10.33 17.63
N ILE A 96 -13.67 9.15 17.01
CA ILE A 96 -13.21 9.02 15.62
C ILE A 96 -14.42 8.77 14.70
N THR A 97 -14.90 9.85 14.10
CA THR A 97 -15.93 9.81 13.06
C THR A 97 -15.33 9.37 11.71
N ASP A 98 -16.14 8.79 10.83
CA ASP A 98 -15.80 8.49 9.43
C ASP A 98 -15.20 9.72 8.70
N THR A 99 -15.73 10.91 9.03
CA THR A 99 -15.27 12.21 8.54
C THR A 99 -13.92 12.67 9.13
N ILE A 100 -13.36 12.04 10.15
CA ILE A 100 -11.98 12.31 10.57
C ILE A 100 -11.03 11.34 9.88
N GLN A 101 -11.44 10.06 9.81
CA GLN A 101 -10.65 8.99 9.24
C GLN A 101 -10.35 9.20 7.75
N LEU A 102 -11.37 9.48 6.94
CA LEU A 102 -11.17 9.71 5.51
C LEU A 102 -10.32 11.00 5.22
N VAL A 103 -10.23 12.00 6.13
CA VAL A 103 -9.59 13.31 5.85
C VAL A 103 -8.13 13.08 6.12
N SER A 104 -7.84 12.48 7.27
CA SER A 104 -6.51 12.01 7.63
C SER A 104 -5.95 11.13 6.51
N PHE A 105 -6.74 10.18 6.00
CA PHE A 105 -6.36 9.37 4.85
C PHE A 105 -5.97 10.22 3.63
N ALA A 106 -6.84 11.15 3.22
CA ALA A 106 -6.58 12.01 2.07
C ALA A 106 -5.34 12.91 2.25
N ILE A 107 -5.14 13.49 3.43
CA ILE A 107 -3.96 14.30 3.76
C ILE A 107 -2.70 13.46 3.63
N ILE A 108 -2.70 12.26 4.21
CA ILE A 108 -1.53 11.36 4.17
C ILE A 108 -1.23 10.93 2.73
N MET A 109 -2.25 10.67 1.92
CA MET A 109 -2.08 10.39 0.49
C MET A 109 -1.50 11.58 -0.29
N LEU A 110 -1.98 12.80 -0.05
CA LEU A 110 -1.44 14.01 -0.68
C LEU A 110 0.04 14.18 -0.34
N LEU A 111 0.41 13.99 0.93
CA LEU A 111 1.81 14.04 1.36
C LEU A 111 2.65 12.98 0.63
N ALA A 112 2.21 11.71 0.64
CA ALA A 112 2.91 10.61 -0.04
C ALA A 112 3.09 10.88 -1.55
N SER A 113 2.04 11.37 -2.21
CA SER A 113 2.04 11.74 -3.62
C SER A 113 3.06 12.83 -3.93
N ILE A 114 2.99 13.96 -3.21
CA ILE A 114 3.88 15.12 -3.43
C ILE A 114 5.35 14.71 -3.25
N LEU A 115 5.65 13.92 -2.21
CA LEU A 115 7.00 13.44 -1.94
C LEU A 115 7.53 12.54 -3.07
N MET A 116 6.68 11.68 -3.62
CA MET A 116 7.01 10.78 -4.73
C MET A 116 7.29 11.52 -6.04
N ILE A 117 6.43 12.49 -6.38
CA ILE A 117 6.56 13.30 -7.59
C ILE A 117 7.84 14.15 -7.53
N LYS A 118 8.11 14.81 -6.39
CA LYS A 118 9.29 15.67 -6.20
C LYS A 118 10.60 14.88 -6.32
N LYS A 119 10.70 13.67 -5.76
CA LYS A 119 11.94 12.85 -5.84
C LYS A 119 12.21 12.32 -7.25
N SER A 120 11.18 11.91 -8.00
CA SER A 120 11.34 11.44 -9.39
C SER A 120 11.90 12.52 -10.32
N SER A 121 11.63 13.79 -10.03
CA SER A 121 12.16 14.94 -10.78
C SER A 121 13.64 15.22 -10.49
N LYS A 122 14.10 15.00 -9.26
CA LYS A 122 15.46 15.39 -8.79
C LYS A 122 16.58 14.44 -9.26
N LYS A 123 16.27 13.18 -9.63
CA LYS A 123 17.26 12.17 -10.06
C LYS A 123 17.99 12.49 -11.38
N ASN A 124 17.64 13.57 -12.08
CA ASN A 124 18.37 14.04 -13.27
C ASN A 124 19.63 14.88 -12.95
N LYS A 125 19.83 15.34 -11.70
CA LYS A 125 21.06 16.06 -11.31
C LYS A 125 22.17 15.15 -10.73
N ASP A 126 21.83 13.97 -10.23
CA ASP A 126 22.76 13.12 -9.47
C ASP A 126 23.46 12.02 -10.30
N LYS A 127 23.26 11.98 -11.63
CA LYS A 127 23.95 11.02 -12.53
C LYS A 127 25.48 11.17 -12.53
N LYS A 128 26.04 12.29 -12.02
CA LYS A 128 27.50 12.50 -11.92
C LYS A 128 28.13 11.95 -10.63
N GLU A 129 27.36 11.61 -9.59
CA GLU A 129 27.93 11.11 -8.31
C GLU A 129 27.81 9.58 -8.13
N GLU A 130 27.07 8.88 -8.99
CA GLU A 130 26.74 7.46 -8.84
C GLU A 130 27.93 6.52 -9.17
N ASN A 131 28.93 6.99 -9.92
CA ASN A 131 30.15 6.20 -10.19
C ASN A 131 31.20 6.24 -9.07
N SER A 132 31.14 7.19 -8.13
CA SER A 132 32.11 7.28 -7.01
C SER A 132 31.63 6.60 -5.72
N ARG A 133 30.39 6.10 -5.65
CA ARG A 133 29.81 5.49 -4.44
C ARG A 133 29.80 3.96 -4.42
N LYS A 134 30.54 3.30 -5.33
CA LYS A 134 30.67 1.83 -5.34
C LYS A 134 31.67 1.27 -4.31
N ILE A 135 32.40 2.11 -3.58
CA ILE A 135 33.43 1.64 -2.65
C ILE A 135 33.37 2.44 -1.36
N THR A 136 32.33 2.26 -0.54
CA THR A 136 32.50 2.32 0.93
C THR A 136 31.24 1.93 1.69
N SER A 137 31.45 0.91 2.52
CA SER A 137 30.93 0.79 3.89
C SER A 137 29.65 -0.01 4.10
N LYS A 138 29.87 -1.30 4.39
CA LYS A 138 29.01 -2.20 5.17
C LYS A 138 28.42 -1.56 6.45
N ASN A 139 28.98 -0.46 6.99
CA ASN A 139 28.47 0.24 8.18
C ASN A 139 27.19 1.09 7.96
N LYS A 140 26.78 1.38 6.70
CA LYS A 140 25.53 2.14 6.44
C LYS A 140 24.25 1.28 6.47
N ILE A 141 24.38 -0.03 6.55
CA ILE A 141 23.25 -0.98 6.56
C ILE A 141 22.53 -0.97 7.92
N TYR A 142 23.27 -0.93 9.03
CA TYR A 142 22.71 -0.97 10.39
C TYR A 142 21.97 0.32 10.79
N GLN A 143 22.48 1.50 10.42
CA GLN A 143 21.77 2.77 10.66
C GLN A 143 20.47 2.88 9.83
N LYS A 144 20.44 2.29 8.63
CA LYS A 144 19.22 2.19 7.81
C LYS A 144 18.17 1.26 8.43
N ILE A 145 18.59 0.15 9.04
CA ILE A 145 17.68 -0.84 9.66
C ILE A 145 16.98 -0.26 10.90
N ILE A 146 17.69 0.48 11.76
CA ILE A 146 17.09 1.12 12.96
C ILE A 146 16.05 2.20 12.61
N LEU A 147 16.33 3.03 11.59
CA LEU A 147 15.36 4.00 11.07
C LEU A 147 14.11 3.33 10.46
N THR A 148 14.27 2.10 9.94
CA THR A 148 13.19 1.32 9.33
C THR A 148 12.21 0.78 10.37
N THR A 149 12.66 0.50 11.61
CA THR A 149 11.78 -0.03 12.67
C THR A 149 10.76 0.99 13.17
N PHE A 150 11.20 2.21 13.49
CA PHE A 150 10.28 3.27 13.97
C PHE A 150 9.31 3.72 12.87
N GLN A 151 9.78 3.72 11.61
CA GLN A 151 8.94 3.97 10.45
C GLN A 151 7.94 2.85 10.21
N GLY A 152 8.36 1.59 10.37
CA GLY A 152 7.48 0.44 10.32
C GLY A 152 6.32 0.62 11.29
N PHE A 153 6.60 0.98 12.54
CA PHE A 153 5.57 1.26 13.54
C PHE A 153 4.65 2.42 13.13
N GLY A 154 5.20 3.58 12.75
CA GLY A 154 4.40 4.74 12.34
C GLY A 154 3.53 4.44 11.12
N VAL A 155 4.09 3.83 10.08
CA VAL A 155 3.35 3.38 8.89
C VAL A 155 2.31 2.34 9.27
N GLY A 156 2.63 1.42 10.18
CA GLY A 156 1.70 0.44 10.76
C GLY A 156 0.51 1.13 11.41
N VAL A 157 0.74 2.04 12.36
CA VAL A 157 -0.32 2.80 13.04
C VAL A 157 -1.20 3.53 12.03
N LEU A 158 -0.59 4.25 11.07
CA LEU A 158 -1.33 4.92 10.02
C LEU A 158 -2.10 3.93 9.14
N THR A 159 -1.54 2.76 8.85
CA THR A 159 -2.20 1.69 8.08
C THR A 159 -3.42 1.14 8.79
N GLY A 160 -3.29 0.84 10.08
CA GLY A 160 -4.40 0.35 10.91
C GLY A 160 -5.49 1.40 11.11
N PHE A 161 -5.07 2.65 11.32
CA PHE A 161 -5.97 3.79 11.52
C PHE A 161 -6.73 4.14 10.23
N VAL A 162 -6.05 4.17 9.09
CA VAL A 162 -6.66 4.50 7.80
C VAL A 162 -7.41 3.29 7.23
N GLY A 163 -6.97 2.08 7.53
CA GLY A 163 -7.65 0.86 7.10
C GLY A 163 -7.34 0.40 5.67
N VAL A 164 -6.37 1.01 4.99
CA VAL A 164 -6.12 0.86 3.54
C VAL A 164 -5.03 -0.18 3.22
N GLY A 165 -4.73 -1.11 4.12
CA GLY A 165 -3.68 -2.12 3.91
C GLY A 165 -2.25 -1.55 3.76
N GLY A 166 -2.07 -0.23 3.95
CA GLY A 166 -0.77 0.42 4.17
C GLY A 166 0.15 0.55 2.97
N GLY A 167 -0.11 -0.17 1.88
CA GLY A 167 0.80 -0.28 0.75
C GLY A 167 1.26 1.05 0.18
N PHE A 168 0.36 2.02 0.12
CA PHE A 168 0.65 3.35 -0.41
C PHE A 168 1.62 4.18 0.45
N LEU A 169 1.78 3.86 1.73
CA LEU A 169 2.76 4.50 2.61
C LEU A 169 4.04 3.69 2.73
N ILE A 170 3.93 2.36 2.67
CA ILE A 170 5.06 1.45 2.71
C ILE A 170 6.04 1.79 1.57
N ILE A 171 5.55 1.98 0.35
CA ILE A 171 6.41 2.27 -0.82
C ILE A 171 7.20 3.58 -0.66
N PRO A 172 6.57 4.73 -0.33
CA PRO A 172 7.29 5.93 0.06
C PRO A 172 8.34 5.74 1.12
N CYS A 173 8.05 5.02 2.21
CA CYS A 173 9.06 4.76 3.22
C CYS A 173 10.24 3.96 2.66
N LEU A 174 9.99 2.88 1.92
CA LEU A 174 11.04 2.03 1.35
C LEU A 174 11.91 2.77 0.32
N VAL A 175 11.31 3.57 -0.56
CA VAL A 175 12.02 4.26 -1.65
C VAL A 175 12.63 5.58 -1.21
N LEU A 176 11.90 6.37 -0.42
CA LEU A 176 12.36 7.69 0.01
C LEU A 176 13.42 7.57 1.10
N VAL A 177 13.15 6.75 2.11
CA VAL A 177 14.00 6.60 3.29
C VAL A 177 14.90 5.38 3.21
N GLY A 178 14.32 4.20 2.91
CA GLY A 178 15.08 2.96 2.73
C GLY A 178 16.05 3.02 1.55
N GLY A 179 15.82 3.93 0.59
CA GLY A 179 16.64 4.08 -0.61
C GLY A 179 16.60 2.83 -1.50
N ILE A 180 15.54 2.04 -1.40
CA ILE A 180 15.35 0.81 -2.14
C ILE A 180 14.87 1.17 -3.56
N PRO A 181 15.40 0.51 -4.61
CA PRO A 181 14.91 0.65 -5.98
C PRO A 181 13.40 0.43 -6.06
N MET A 182 12.69 1.21 -6.88
CA MET A 182 11.22 1.16 -6.97
C MET A 182 10.68 -0.26 -7.23
N LYS A 183 11.28 -1.02 -8.16
CA LYS A 183 10.83 -2.39 -8.49
C LYS A 183 10.97 -3.35 -7.30
N GLU A 184 12.06 -3.22 -6.56
CA GLU A 184 12.31 -4.01 -5.34
C GLU A 184 11.41 -3.55 -4.19
N ALA A 185 11.13 -2.25 -4.08
CA ALA A 185 10.19 -1.71 -3.10
C ALA A 185 8.75 -2.20 -3.36
N VAL A 186 8.33 -2.32 -4.62
CA VAL A 186 7.02 -2.89 -4.99
C VAL A 186 6.92 -4.34 -4.50
N GLY A 187 7.86 -5.21 -4.87
CA GLY A 187 7.82 -6.62 -4.44
C GLY A 187 7.92 -6.79 -2.93
N THR A 188 8.83 -6.05 -2.29
CA THR A 188 8.99 -6.04 -0.82
C THR A 188 7.73 -5.55 -0.12
N SER A 189 7.06 -4.53 -0.67
CA SER A 189 5.82 -3.99 -0.09
C SER A 189 4.67 -4.99 -0.10
N LEU A 190 4.54 -5.83 -1.12
CA LEU A 190 3.46 -6.85 -1.18
C LEU A 190 3.54 -7.83 -0.01
N LEU A 191 4.76 -8.22 0.39
CA LEU A 191 4.98 -9.08 1.55
C LEU A 191 4.55 -8.35 2.84
N ILE A 192 4.99 -7.09 3.01
CA ILE A 192 4.63 -6.27 4.18
C ILE A 192 3.12 -6.00 4.24
N ILE A 193 2.49 -5.72 3.11
CA ILE A 193 1.05 -5.47 2.99
C ILE A 193 0.28 -6.72 3.39
N ALA A 194 0.67 -7.90 2.91
CA ALA A 194 0.01 -9.15 3.26
C ALA A 194 0.01 -9.38 4.78
N THR A 195 1.17 -9.23 5.43
CA THR A 195 1.31 -9.43 6.88
C THR A 195 0.60 -8.36 7.69
N ASN A 196 0.73 -7.08 7.31
CA ASN A 196 0.06 -5.98 8.02
C ASN A 196 -1.46 -6.04 7.86
N SER A 197 -1.95 -6.40 6.67
CA SER A 197 -3.38 -6.47 6.43
C SER A 197 -4.00 -7.62 7.22
N ALA A 198 -3.31 -8.76 7.34
CA ALA A 198 -3.74 -9.84 8.24
C ALA A 198 -3.80 -9.36 9.71
N SER A 199 -2.76 -8.65 10.17
CA SER A 199 -2.73 -8.12 11.55
C SER A 199 -3.81 -7.07 11.83
N ALA A 200 -4.06 -6.16 10.89
CA ALA A 200 -5.10 -5.14 11.02
C ALA A 200 -6.50 -5.75 10.91
N PHE A 201 -6.71 -6.73 10.02
CA PHE A 201 -7.99 -7.41 9.87
C PHE A 201 -8.41 -8.15 11.15
N LEU A 202 -7.46 -8.75 11.87
CA LEU A 202 -7.69 -9.31 13.20
C LEU A 202 -8.21 -8.28 14.21
N GLY A 203 -7.82 -7.01 14.08
CA GLY A 203 -8.37 -5.93 14.89
C GLY A 203 -9.86 -5.68 14.62
N TYR A 204 -10.31 -5.86 13.38
CA TYR A 204 -11.67 -5.56 12.91
C TYR A 204 -12.64 -6.76 12.94
N LEU A 205 -12.14 -8.00 13.04
CA LEU A 205 -12.91 -9.24 12.87
C LEU A 205 -14.16 -9.38 13.76
N ASN A 206 -14.22 -8.68 14.90
CA ASN A 206 -15.34 -8.70 15.84
C ASN A 206 -16.11 -7.36 15.93
N GLN A 207 -15.88 -6.44 14.99
CA GLN A 207 -16.38 -5.06 15.09
C GLN A 207 -17.35 -4.67 13.99
N VAL A 208 -17.41 -5.43 12.90
CA VAL A 208 -18.19 -5.10 11.70
C VAL A 208 -18.74 -6.36 11.05
N GLU A 209 -19.86 -6.23 10.36
CA GLU A 209 -20.42 -7.32 9.56
C GLU A 209 -19.60 -7.51 8.28
N LEU A 210 -19.20 -8.74 8.02
CA LEU A 210 -18.35 -9.08 6.88
C LEU A 210 -19.15 -9.82 5.82
N ASN A 211 -19.28 -9.21 4.65
CA ASN A 211 -19.85 -9.87 3.50
C ASN A 211 -18.80 -10.74 2.79
N TRP A 212 -18.69 -11.99 3.22
CA TRP A 212 -17.76 -12.98 2.67
C TRP A 212 -17.90 -13.18 1.16
N PHE A 213 -19.14 -13.12 0.64
CA PHE A 213 -19.38 -13.26 -0.78
C PHE A 213 -18.70 -12.15 -1.59
N VAL A 214 -18.88 -10.88 -1.17
CA VAL A 214 -18.19 -9.73 -1.78
C VAL A 214 -16.69 -9.86 -1.63
N MET A 215 -16.18 -10.22 -0.44
CA MET A 215 -14.74 -10.33 -0.20
C MET A 215 -14.06 -11.37 -1.10
N ILE A 216 -14.63 -12.57 -1.20
CA ILE A 216 -14.06 -13.68 -1.99
C ILE A 216 -14.10 -13.35 -3.48
N THR A 217 -15.25 -12.91 -3.98
CA THR A 217 -15.42 -12.56 -5.40
C THR A 217 -14.53 -11.38 -5.79
N PHE A 218 -14.50 -10.31 -4.99
CA PHE A 218 -13.65 -9.16 -5.26
C PHE A 218 -12.17 -9.54 -5.23
N SER A 219 -11.75 -10.37 -4.26
CA SER A 219 -10.37 -10.88 -4.19
C SER A 219 -10.01 -11.68 -5.44
N LEU A 220 -10.90 -12.54 -5.94
CA LEU A 220 -10.65 -13.36 -7.12
C LEU A 220 -10.43 -12.51 -8.38
N PHE A 221 -11.28 -11.52 -8.62
CA PHE A 221 -11.13 -10.61 -9.76
C PHE A 221 -9.90 -9.69 -9.62
N ALA A 222 -9.64 -9.18 -8.42
CA ALA A 222 -8.43 -8.42 -8.14
C ALA A 222 -7.15 -9.27 -8.28
N SER A 223 -7.20 -10.56 -7.94
CA SER A 223 -6.09 -11.50 -8.14
C SER A 223 -5.74 -11.69 -9.62
N LEU A 224 -6.73 -11.67 -10.52
CA LEU A 224 -6.47 -11.66 -11.96
C LEU A 224 -5.77 -10.37 -12.39
N GLY A 225 -6.27 -9.23 -11.90
CA GLY A 225 -5.68 -7.92 -12.16
C GLY A 225 -4.22 -7.83 -11.71
N ILE A 226 -3.89 -8.30 -10.50
CA ILE A 226 -2.52 -8.18 -9.97
C ILE A 226 -1.51 -9.02 -10.73
N ILE A 227 -1.89 -10.19 -11.24
CA ILE A 227 -0.99 -11.01 -12.06
C ILE A 227 -0.61 -10.26 -13.34
N ILE A 228 -1.60 -9.63 -13.99
CA ILE A 228 -1.37 -8.80 -15.19
C ILE A 228 -0.53 -7.56 -14.83
N GLY A 229 -0.88 -6.87 -13.75
CA GLY A 229 -0.16 -5.69 -13.27
C GLY A 229 1.30 -5.98 -12.93
N ALA A 230 1.57 -7.10 -12.24
CA ALA A 230 2.92 -7.52 -11.86
C ALA A 230 3.77 -7.91 -13.08
N LYS A 231 3.16 -8.47 -14.12
CA LYS A 231 3.82 -8.68 -15.42
C LYS A 231 4.16 -7.36 -16.10
N LEU A 232 3.21 -6.43 -16.13
CA LEU A 232 3.39 -5.13 -16.78
C LEU A 232 4.38 -4.21 -16.03
N SER A 233 4.50 -4.33 -14.70
CA SER A 233 5.44 -3.53 -13.91
C SER A 233 6.91 -3.80 -14.28
N GLN A 234 7.19 -4.97 -14.88
CA GLN A 234 8.53 -5.35 -15.32
C GLN A 234 8.97 -4.62 -16.57
N THR A 235 8.05 -4.43 -17.53
CA THR A 235 8.36 -3.78 -18.81
C THR A 235 8.45 -2.26 -18.66
N ILE A 236 7.79 -1.70 -17.64
CA ILE A 236 7.81 -0.27 -17.35
C ILE A 236 9.10 0.11 -16.62
N GLU A 237 9.68 1.25 -17.00
CA GLU A 237 10.81 1.83 -16.30
C GLU A 237 10.46 2.26 -14.86
N ALA A 238 11.39 2.04 -13.93
CA ALA A 238 11.20 2.38 -12.52
C ALA A 238 10.81 3.85 -12.28
N LYS A 239 11.33 4.78 -13.10
CA LYS A 239 11.02 6.22 -13.02
C LYS A 239 9.58 6.52 -13.42
N SER A 240 9.10 5.89 -14.49
CA SER A 240 7.72 6.00 -14.97
C SER A 240 6.76 5.41 -13.94
N LEU A 241 7.11 4.27 -13.34
CA LEU A 241 6.31 3.65 -12.30
C LEU A 241 6.18 4.53 -11.05
N GLN A 242 7.29 5.15 -10.62
CA GLN A 242 7.31 6.08 -9.50
C GLN A 242 6.45 7.34 -9.78
N LYS A 243 6.50 7.89 -10.99
CA LYS A 243 5.63 9.03 -11.37
C LYS A 243 4.16 8.62 -11.45
N ALA A 244 3.88 7.49 -12.11
CA ALA A 244 2.53 6.96 -12.23
C ALA A 244 1.90 6.75 -10.85
N PHE A 245 2.65 6.19 -9.89
CA PHE A 245 2.21 6.11 -8.49
C PHE A 245 1.84 7.47 -7.92
N GLY A 246 2.74 8.45 -8.00
CA GLY A 246 2.53 9.77 -7.42
C GLY A 246 1.26 10.45 -7.96
N TYR A 247 1.10 10.47 -9.28
CA TYR A 247 -0.11 11.05 -9.91
C TYR A 247 -1.37 10.27 -9.58
N PHE A 248 -1.29 8.94 -9.59
CA PHE A 248 -2.41 8.08 -9.25
C PHE A 248 -2.92 8.34 -7.81
N VAL A 249 -2.01 8.38 -6.83
CA VAL A 249 -2.35 8.68 -5.43
C VAL A 249 -2.95 10.09 -5.31
N LEU A 250 -2.43 11.06 -6.08
CA LEU A 250 -2.95 12.44 -6.11
C LEU A 250 -4.42 12.46 -6.56
N VAL A 251 -4.72 11.81 -7.68
CA VAL A 251 -6.07 11.78 -8.25
C VAL A 251 -7.05 11.17 -7.26
N VAL A 252 -6.69 10.04 -6.63
CA VAL A 252 -7.58 9.39 -5.66
C VAL A 252 -7.76 10.23 -4.39
N ALA A 253 -6.70 10.89 -3.91
CA ALA A 253 -6.79 11.78 -2.76
C ALA A 253 -7.72 12.97 -3.00
N VAL A 254 -7.61 13.61 -4.16
CA VAL A 254 -8.50 14.72 -4.57
C VAL A 254 -9.94 14.22 -4.72
N PHE A 255 -10.15 13.06 -5.36
CA PHE A 255 -11.47 12.46 -5.49
C PHE A 255 -12.14 12.22 -4.13
N ILE A 256 -11.41 11.64 -3.16
CA ILE A 256 -11.93 11.38 -1.82
C ILE A 256 -12.27 12.67 -1.06
N LEU A 257 -11.51 13.76 -1.26
CA LEU A 257 -11.80 15.05 -0.62
C LEU A 257 -13.05 15.70 -1.18
N ILE A 258 -13.30 15.57 -2.49
CA ILE A 258 -14.47 16.16 -3.15
C ILE A 258 -15.75 15.38 -2.80
N VAL A 259 -15.68 14.05 -2.77
CA VAL A 259 -16.84 13.16 -2.59
C VAL A 259 -17.18 12.89 -1.11
N ARG A 260 -16.40 13.48 -0.19
CA ARG A 260 -16.48 13.20 1.25
C ARG A 260 -17.85 13.46 1.87
#